data_AF-A0A7X6RPJ6-F1
#
_entry.id   AF-A0A7X6RPJ6-F1
#
_cell.length_a   1.000
_cell.length_b   1.000
_cell.length_c   1.000
_cell.angle_alpha   90.00
_cell.angle_beta   90.00
_cell.angle_gamma   90.00
#
_symmetry.space_group_name_H-M   'P 1'
#
loop_
_entity.id
_entity.type
_entity.pdbx_description
1 polymer ?
#
loop_
_entity_poly.entity_id
_entity_poly.type
_entity_poly.pdbx_seq_one_letter_code
_entity_poly.pdbx_strand_id
1 'polypeptide(L)' 'ERFHRTLTEEWAYARPYTSEAQRREAFAGWLHHYNHHRFHTAIGGPPASRVTNLSGQYN' A
#
# COMPACT_ATOMS: atom_id res chain seq x y z
N GLU A 1 -11.18 -3.89 -10.09
CA GLU A 1 -9.84 -3.69 -9.48
C GLU A 1 -9.75 -2.31 -8.81
N ARG A 2 -9.45 -2.22 -7.51
CA ARG A 2 -9.19 -0.95 -6.81
C ARG A 2 -7.70 -0.75 -6.52
N PHE A 3 -7.00 -1.84 -6.20
CA PHE A 3 -5.57 -1.81 -5.90
C PHE A 3 -4.74 -1.27 -7.07
N HIS A 4 -4.86 -1.83 -8.28
CA HIS A 4 -4.06 -1.38 -9.44
C HIS A 4 -4.30 0.09 -9.80
N ARG A 5 -5.55 0.55 -9.70
CA ARG A 5 -5.89 1.96 -9.92
C ARG A 5 -5.23 2.86 -8.88
N THR A 6 -5.38 2.53 -7.59
CA THR A 6 -4.77 3.29 -6.49
C THR A 6 -3.24 3.24 -6.51
N LEU A 7 -2.65 2.10 -6.86
CA LEU A 7 -1.21 1.94 -7.10
C LEU A 7 -0.71 2.90 -8.18
N THR A 8 -1.48 3.03 -9.26
CA THR A 8 -1.12 3.89 -10.38
C THR A 8 -1.25 5.37 -10.00
N GLU A 9 -2.37 5.76 -9.41
CA GLU A 9 -2.69 7.14 -9.04
C GLU A 9 -1.81 7.65 -7.88
N GLU A 10 -1.55 6.83 -6.86
CA GLU A 10 -0.94 7.27 -5.60
C GLU A 10 0.52 6.85 -5.42
N TRP A 11 1.05 5.97 -6.26
CA TRP A 11 2.48 5.64 -6.27
C TRP A 11 3.11 5.90 -7.62
N ALA A 12 2.63 5.27 -8.70
CA ALA A 12 3.34 5.29 -9.98
C ALA A 12 3.40 6.70 -10.59
N TYR A 13 2.34 7.49 -10.41
CA TYR A 13 2.19 8.84 -10.97
C TYR A 13 1.85 9.94 -9.94
N ALA A 14 1.98 9.65 -8.64
CA ALA A 14 1.70 10.64 -7.59
C ALA A 14 2.62 11.87 -7.63
N ARG A 15 3.83 11.69 -8.17
CA ARG A 15 4.82 12.76 -8.36
C ARG A 15 5.75 12.41 -9.54
N PRO A 16 6.39 13.40 -10.16
CA PRO A 16 7.47 13.13 -11.10
C PRO A 16 8.63 12.44 -10.36
N TYR A 17 9.05 11.29 -10.87
CA TYR A 17 10.27 10.62 -10.44
C TYR A 17 11.38 10.89 -11.44
N THR A 18 12.59 11.15 -10.95
CA THR A 18 13.74 11.40 -11.82
C THR A 18 14.31 10.13 -12.44
N SER A 19 13.98 8.96 -11.88
CA SER A 19 14.45 7.65 -12.35
C SER A 19 13.54 6.53 -11.85
N GLU A 20 13.56 5.38 -12.53
CA GLU A 20 12.82 4.20 -12.07
C GLU A 20 13.32 3.69 -10.71
N ALA A 21 14.63 3.78 -10.44
CA ALA A 21 15.20 3.42 -9.13
C ALA A 21 14.53 4.20 -8.00
N GLN A 22 14.45 5.52 -8.12
CA GLN A 22 13.78 6.39 -7.15
C GLN A 22 12.29 6.02 -6.95
N ARG A 23 11.61 5.65 -8.04
CA ARG A 23 10.21 5.18 -7.98
C ARG A 23 10.09 3.86 -7.20
N ARG A 24 11.02 2.93 -7.43
CA ARG A 24 11.07 1.64 -6.72
C ARG A 24 11.41 1.81 -5.24
N GLU A 25 12.31 2.72 -4.88
CA GLU A 25 12.63 3.03 -3.48
C GLU A 25 11.42 3.58 -2.72
N ALA A 26 10.61 4.41 -3.37
CA ALA A 26 9.37 4.92 -2.78
C ALA A 26 8.28 3.84 -2.61
N PHE A 27 8.38 2.71 -3.32
CA PHE A 27 7.33 1.68 -3.35
C PHE A 27 7.10 1.03 -1.99
N ALA A 28 8.17 0.68 -1.26
CA ALA A 28 8.05 0.01 0.03
C ALA A 28 7.31 0.88 1.06
N GLY A 29 7.60 2.19 1.11
CA GLY A 29 6.92 3.13 1.99
C GLY A 29 5.45 3.30 1.63
N TRP A 30 5.13 3.42 0.34
CA TRP A 30 3.75 3.49 -0.12
C TRP A 30 2.97 2.20 0.19
N LEU A 31 3.58 1.04 -0.02
CA LEU A 31 2.93 -0.25 0.24
C LEU A 31 2.61 -0.43 1.73
N HIS A 32 3.53 -0.03 2.61
CA HIS A 32 3.28 -0.04 4.06
C HIS A 32 2.14 0.91 4.45
N HIS A 33 2.10 2.12 3.89
CA HIS A 33 1.00 3.05 4.13
C HIS A 33 -0.34 2.48 3.65
N TYR A 34 -0.39 1.96 2.42
CA TYR A 34 -1.59 1.35 1.84
C TYR A 34 -2.09 0.18 2.69
N ASN A 35 -1.21 -0.73 3.11
CA ASN A 35 -1.59 -1.94 3.83
C ASN A 35 -1.95 -1.71 5.30
N HIS A 36 -1.33 -0.73 5.97
CA HIS A 36 -1.46 -0.57 7.42
C HIS A 36 -2.20 0.70 7.87
N HIS A 37 -2.23 1.75 7.04
CA HIS A 37 -2.72 3.07 7.47
C HIS A 37 -3.93 3.56 6.67
N ARG A 38 -4.03 3.19 5.39
CA ARG A 38 -5.13 3.63 4.55
C ARG A 38 -6.44 2.98 4.99
N PHE A 39 -7.42 3.77 5.41
CA PHE A 39 -8.73 3.25 5.76
C PHE A 39 -9.54 2.93 4.50
N HIS A 40 -10.02 1.69 4.38
CA HIS A 40 -10.90 1.28 3.29
C HIS A 40 -12.31 1.04 3.81
N THR A 41 -13.23 1.93 3.46
CA THR A 41 -14.65 1.87 3.88
C THR A 41 -15.33 0.55 3.51
N ALA A 42 -15.01 -0.02 2.35
CA ALA A 42 -15.57 -1.30 1.90
C ALA A 42 -15.26 -2.48 2.83
N ILE A 43 -14.23 -2.36 3.67
CA ILE A 43 -13.71 -3.45 4.50
C ILE A 43 -13.54 -3.03 5.97
N GLY A 44 -14.03 -1.84 6.34
CA GLY A 44 -14.04 -1.34 7.71
C GLY A 44 -12.67 -1.08 8.34
N GLY A 45 -11.60 -0.98 7.56
CA GLY A 45 -10.23 -0.84 8.10
C GLY A 45 -9.15 -0.90 7.03
N PRO A 46 -7.86 -0.86 7.41
CA PRO A 46 -6.76 -1.08 6.48
C PRO A 46 -6.69 -2.54 6.01
N PRO A 47 -6.10 -2.83 4.84
CA PRO A 47 -6.04 -4.19 4.29
C PRO A 47 -5.43 -5.22 5.25
N ALA A 48 -4.38 -4.85 5.98
CA ALA A 48 -3.72 -5.73 6.95
C ALA A 48 -4.63 -6.18 8.11
N SER A 49 -5.66 -5.40 8.47
CA SER A 49 -6.61 -5.77 9.53
C SER A 49 -7.46 -7.00 9.20
N ARG A 50 -7.47 -7.45 7.93
CA ARG A 50 -8.19 -8.66 7.50
C ARG A 50 -7.29 -9.88 7.33
N VAL A 51 -5.98 -9.73 7.55
CA VAL A 51 -5.04 -10.84 7.48
C VAL A 51 -4.96 -11.47 8.88
N THR A 52 -5.41 -12.72 8.99
CA THR A 52 -5.36 -13.52 10.23
C THR A 52 -4.05 -14.28 10.42
N ASN A 53 -3.12 -14.14 9.47
CA ASN A 53 -1.82 -14.82 9.42
C ASN A 53 -0.66 -13.84 9.18
N LEU A 54 -0.67 -12.70 9.89
CA LEU A 54 0.53 -11.87 9.93
C LEU A 54 1.59 -12.59 10.78
N SER A 55 2.83 -12.68 10.29
CA SER A 55 3.93 -13.22 11.09
C SER A 55 4.02 -12.42 12.40
N GLY A 56 3.82 -13.09 13.54
CA GLY A 56 3.75 -12.46 14.87
C GLY A 56 2.37 -12.50 15.54
N GLN A 57 1.34 -13.08 14.91
CA GLN A 57 0.01 -13.29 15.53
C GLN A 57 -0.16 -14.65 16.24
N TYR A 58 0.85 -15.52 16.21
CA TYR A 58 0.87 -16.73 17.03
C TYR A 58 1.57 -16.41 18.35
N ASN A 59 0.77 -16.26 19.42
CA ASN A 59 1.23 -16.33 20.80
C ASN A 59 0.74 -17.65 21.41
#